data_AF-A0A961L8E1-F1
#
_entry.id   AF-A0A961L8E1-F1
#
_cell.length_a   1.000
_cell.length_b   1.000
_cell.length_c   1.000
_cell.angle_alpha   90.00
_cell.angle_beta   90.00
_cell.angle_gamma   90.00
#
_symmetry.space_group_name_H-M   'P 1'
#
loop_
_entity.id
_entity.type
_entity.pdbx_description
1 polymer ?
#
loop_
_entity_poly.entity_id
_entity_poly.type
_entity_poly.pdbx_seq_one_letter_code
_entity_poly.pdbx_strand_id
1 'polypeptide(L)'
;MVSLQLSVHEDRPLPPDRDWWRGAVIYQIYPRSFQDTNNDGIGDLAGIIGRLPHVASLGVDAIWISPFFRSPMADFGYDVSEYRDVDPMFGTLGDFDALVTRAHELGLRVMIDLVFSHTSDQHRWFQESRSNRDNPKADWYVWADPKPDGTHPNNWLSIFGGRAWEWDGERMQYYLNNFLPSEPDLNFHKPEVKDALLEVARFWLDRHVDGFCFA
;
A
#
# COMPACT_ATOMS: atom_id res chain seq x y z
N MET A 1 0.96 -53.84 13.04
CA MET A 1 0.08 -52.94 12.25
C MET A 1 -0.18 -51.73 13.13
N VAL A 2 0.70 -50.73 13.11
CA VAL A 2 0.60 -49.56 13.99
C VAL A 2 -0.18 -48.50 13.21
N SER A 3 -1.40 -48.24 13.66
CA SER A 3 -2.29 -47.23 13.10
C SER A 3 -1.73 -45.85 13.45
N LEU A 4 -1.22 -45.13 12.46
CA LEU A 4 -0.91 -43.71 12.57
C LEU A 4 -2.24 -42.95 12.46
N GLN A 5 -2.80 -42.54 13.59
CA GLN A 5 -3.84 -41.51 13.61
C GLN A 5 -3.17 -40.19 13.20
N LEU A 6 -3.31 -39.82 11.93
CA LEU A 6 -3.18 -38.44 11.49
C LEU A 6 -4.21 -37.62 12.26
N SER A 7 -3.75 -36.82 13.23
CA SER A 7 -4.63 -35.80 13.82
C SER A 7 -4.95 -34.80 12.71
N VAL A 8 -6.21 -34.79 12.29
CA VAL A 8 -6.78 -33.68 11.53
C VAL A 8 -6.52 -32.43 12.39
N HIS A 9 -5.72 -31.49 11.88
CA HIS A 9 -5.59 -30.18 12.50
C HIS A 9 -7.00 -29.58 12.52
N GLU A 10 -7.60 -29.48 13.70
CA GLU A 10 -8.83 -28.71 13.91
C GLU A 10 -8.56 -27.29 13.42
N ASP A 11 -9.48 -26.74 12.61
CA ASP A 11 -9.54 -25.33 12.24
C ASP A 11 -9.44 -24.48 13.52
N ARG A 12 -8.22 -24.06 13.84
CA ARG A 12 -7.96 -23.24 15.00
C ARG A 12 -7.76 -21.82 14.49
N PRO A 13 -8.77 -20.93 14.58
CA PRO A 13 -8.51 -19.51 14.41
C PRO A 13 -7.35 -19.15 15.33
N LEU A 14 -6.38 -18.41 14.77
CA LEU A 14 -5.15 -18.07 15.46
C LEU A 14 -5.47 -17.57 16.88
N PRO A 15 -4.89 -18.20 17.94
CA PRO A 15 -5.21 -17.82 19.31
C PRO A 15 -4.93 -16.32 19.51
N PRO A 16 -5.73 -15.63 20.37
CA PRO A 16 -5.66 -14.19 20.54
C PRO A 16 -4.45 -13.80 21.40
N ASP A 17 -3.24 -14.10 20.93
CA ASP A 17 -2.07 -13.40 21.41
C ASP A 17 -2.09 -11.99 20.81
N ARG A 18 -2.45 -11.01 21.64
CA ARG A 18 -2.51 -9.59 21.25
C ARG A 18 -1.13 -8.98 21.02
N ASP A 19 -0.09 -9.63 21.53
CA ASP A 19 1.29 -9.16 21.44
C ASP A 19 2.15 -10.04 20.52
N TRP A 20 1.53 -10.83 19.63
CA TRP A 20 2.20 -11.74 18.69
C TRP A 20 3.35 -11.09 17.92
N TRP A 21 3.21 -9.80 17.59
CA TRP A 21 4.18 -9.00 16.83
C TRP A 21 5.48 -8.75 17.60
N ARG A 22 5.49 -8.90 18.94
CA ARG A 22 6.67 -8.69 19.78
C ARG A 22 7.61 -9.89 19.68
N GLY A 23 8.54 -9.82 18.73
CA GLY A 23 9.51 -10.88 18.47
C GLY A 23 9.12 -11.79 17.30
N ALA A 24 8.05 -11.45 16.58
CA ALA A 24 7.65 -12.14 15.35
C ALA A 24 8.72 -12.02 14.26
N VAL A 25 8.81 -13.07 13.45
CA VAL A 25 9.53 -13.09 12.18
C VAL A 25 8.53 -12.86 11.05
N ILE A 26 8.73 -11.78 10.31
CA ILE A 26 7.85 -11.36 9.22
C ILE A 26 8.54 -11.64 7.87
N TYR A 27 7.87 -12.36 6.99
CA TYR A 27 8.33 -12.64 5.64
C TYR A 27 7.79 -11.61 4.66
N GLN A 28 8.65 -10.72 4.16
CA GLN A 28 8.26 -9.75 3.16
C GLN A 28 8.09 -10.42 1.79
N ILE A 29 6.96 -10.16 1.14
CA ILE A 29 6.62 -10.59 -0.20
C ILE A 29 6.54 -9.36 -1.09
N TYR A 30 7.34 -9.35 -2.16
CA TYR A 30 7.22 -8.38 -3.24
C TYR A 30 6.38 -8.97 -4.38
N PRO A 31 5.09 -8.59 -4.53
CA PRO A 31 4.12 -9.34 -5.36
C PRO A 31 4.59 -9.56 -6.79
N ARG A 32 5.07 -8.50 -7.45
CA ARG A 32 5.52 -8.48 -8.85
C ARG A 32 6.57 -9.54 -9.19
N SER A 33 7.32 -10.04 -8.20
CA SER A 33 8.46 -10.93 -8.43
C SER A 33 8.38 -12.23 -7.64
N PHE A 34 7.24 -12.53 -7.00
CA PHE A 34 7.11 -13.73 -6.19
C PHE A 34 6.71 -14.95 -7.00
N GLN A 35 5.54 -14.93 -7.65
CA GLN A 35 5.06 -16.02 -8.50
C GLN A 35 3.98 -15.50 -9.46
N ASP A 36 4.22 -15.63 -10.76
CA ASP A 36 3.24 -15.39 -11.83
C ASP A 36 2.40 -16.67 -12.03
N THR A 37 1.08 -16.51 -12.19
CA THR A 37 0.14 -17.60 -12.47
C THR A 37 -0.62 -17.46 -13.79
N ASN A 38 -0.50 -16.33 -14.49
CA ASN A 38 -1.23 -16.05 -15.73
C ASN A 38 -0.31 -15.94 -16.96
N ASN A 39 1.02 -16.01 -16.77
CA ASN A 39 2.08 -15.89 -17.78
C ASN A 39 2.21 -14.50 -18.43
N ASP A 40 1.83 -13.42 -17.74
CA ASP A 40 2.10 -12.05 -18.19
C ASP A 40 3.51 -11.55 -17.79
N GLY A 41 4.25 -12.33 -17.01
CA GLY A 41 5.61 -12.03 -16.55
C GLY A 41 5.66 -11.28 -15.21
N ILE A 42 4.52 -11.08 -14.55
CA ILE A 42 4.39 -10.33 -13.29
C ILE A 42 3.73 -11.23 -12.26
N GLY A 43 4.30 -11.29 -11.06
CA GLY A 43 3.71 -12.05 -9.96
C GLY A 43 2.39 -11.45 -9.46
N ASP A 44 1.48 -12.31 -9.03
CA ASP A 44 0.09 -11.97 -8.70
C ASP A 44 -0.36 -12.58 -7.34
N LEU A 45 -1.54 -12.18 -6.85
CA LEU A 45 -2.06 -12.65 -5.56
C LEU A 45 -2.33 -14.16 -5.56
N ALA A 46 -2.78 -14.73 -6.67
CA ALA A 46 -3.00 -16.18 -6.78
C ALA A 46 -1.67 -16.95 -6.67
N GLY A 47 -0.58 -16.38 -7.17
CA GLY A 47 0.78 -16.89 -7.00
C GLY A 47 1.23 -16.88 -5.54
N ILE A 48 0.92 -15.81 -4.81
CA ILE A 48 1.15 -15.77 -3.35
C ILE A 48 0.37 -16.89 -2.67
N ILE A 49 -0.94 -17.02 -2.94
CA ILE A 49 -1.81 -18.05 -2.37
C ILE A 49 -1.22 -19.46 -2.58
N GLY A 50 -0.80 -19.76 -3.82
CA GLY A 50 -0.21 -21.05 -4.17
C GLY A 50 1.11 -21.36 -3.45
N ARG A 51 1.82 -20.32 -2.97
CA ARG A 51 3.10 -20.44 -2.27
C ARG A 51 3.00 -20.28 -0.76
N LEU A 52 1.85 -19.90 -0.19
CA LEU A 52 1.66 -19.81 1.26
C LEU A 52 2.05 -21.08 2.03
N PRO A 53 1.81 -22.33 1.55
CA PRO A 53 2.30 -23.52 2.25
C PRO A 53 3.82 -23.58 2.37
N HIS A 54 4.54 -23.08 1.36
CA HIS A 54 6.00 -22.98 1.43
C HIS A 54 6.41 -21.91 2.45
N VAL A 55 5.79 -20.73 2.43
CA VAL A 55 6.09 -19.65 3.38
C VAL A 55 5.85 -20.12 4.81
N ALA A 56 4.71 -20.77 5.09
CA ALA A 56 4.42 -21.36 6.39
C ALA A 56 5.48 -22.39 6.82
N SER A 57 5.98 -23.20 5.88
CA SER A 57 7.03 -24.20 6.18
C SER A 57 8.37 -23.59 6.60
N LEU A 58 8.61 -22.30 6.34
CA LEU A 58 9.78 -21.57 6.82
C LEU A 58 9.72 -21.28 8.32
N GLY A 59 8.56 -21.45 8.96
CA GLY A 59 8.36 -21.18 10.38
C GLY A 59 8.26 -19.70 10.73
N VAL A 60 7.86 -18.86 9.77
CA VAL A 60 7.60 -17.43 9.99
C VAL A 60 6.23 -17.22 10.62
N ASP A 61 6.05 -16.11 11.34
CA ASP A 61 4.81 -15.80 12.05
C ASP A 61 3.81 -15.01 11.19
N ALA A 62 4.33 -14.23 10.23
CA ALA A 62 3.54 -13.34 9.39
C ALA A 62 4.14 -13.18 7.99
N ILE A 63 3.30 -12.75 7.06
CA ILE A 63 3.71 -12.18 5.78
C ILE A 63 3.48 -10.67 5.78
N TRP A 64 4.35 -9.92 5.14
CA TRP A 64 4.13 -8.53 4.78
C TRP A 64 4.15 -8.40 3.27
N ILE A 65 3.02 -7.96 2.70
CA ILE A 65 2.87 -7.83 1.26
C ILE A 65 3.12 -6.38 0.86
N SER A 66 4.13 -6.15 0.02
CA SER A 66 4.37 -4.85 -0.63
C SER A 66 3.20 -4.43 -1.53
N PRO A 67 3.10 -3.15 -1.95
CA PRO A 67 1.87 -2.63 -2.53
C PRO A 67 1.33 -3.45 -3.71
N PHE A 68 0.03 -3.73 -3.63
CA PHE A 68 -0.76 -4.39 -4.68
C PHE A 68 -2.02 -3.58 -5.03
N PHE A 69 -2.10 -2.34 -4.54
CA PHE A 69 -3.20 -1.41 -4.80
C PHE A 69 -3.14 -0.89 -6.23
N ARG A 70 -4.26 -0.35 -6.71
CA ARG A 70 -4.29 0.31 -8.03
C ARG A 70 -3.24 1.39 -8.12
N SER A 71 -2.38 1.29 -9.13
CA SER A 71 -1.25 2.19 -9.32
C SER A 71 -0.87 2.28 -10.80
N PRO A 72 -0.43 3.46 -11.29
CA PRO A 72 0.23 3.57 -12.59
C PRO A 72 1.57 2.81 -12.69
N MET A 73 2.09 2.34 -11.55
CA MET A 73 3.34 1.59 -11.40
C MET A 73 4.58 2.43 -11.75
N ALA A 74 4.52 3.76 -11.59
CA ALA A 74 5.67 4.64 -11.78
C ALA A 74 6.77 4.38 -10.74
N ASP A 75 6.38 4.08 -9.50
CA ASP A 75 7.24 3.50 -8.46
C ASP A 75 6.75 2.10 -8.06
N PHE A 76 6.34 1.32 -9.06
CA PHE A 76 5.97 -0.10 -8.92
C PHE A 76 4.98 -0.42 -7.79
N GLY A 77 4.03 0.48 -7.53
CA GLY A 77 2.94 0.29 -6.57
C GLY A 77 2.94 1.26 -5.40
N TYR A 78 4.06 1.95 -5.15
CA TYR A 78 4.12 3.00 -4.10
C TYR A 78 3.38 4.29 -4.53
N ASP A 79 3.24 4.52 -5.84
CA ASP A 79 2.37 5.55 -6.41
C ASP A 79 0.89 5.10 -6.47
N VAL A 80 0.18 5.16 -5.34
CA VAL A 80 -1.20 4.64 -5.23
C VAL A 80 -2.25 5.60 -5.85
N SER A 81 -3.10 5.07 -6.74
CA SER A 81 -4.20 5.82 -7.41
C SER A 81 -5.60 5.50 -6.88
N GLU A 82 -5.80 4.33 -6.25
CA GLU A 82 -6.98 4.00 -5.45
C GLU A 82 -6.58 3.08 -4.30
N TYR A 83 -6.72 3.59 -3.07
CA TYR A 83 -6.30 2.93 -1.84
C TYR A 83 -7.13 1.69 -1.46
N ARG A 84 -8.36 1.57 -1.97
CA ARG A 84 -9.35 0.58 -1.53
C ARG A 84 -9.68 -0.45 -2.61
N ASP A 85 -8.77 -0.65 -3.55
CA ASP A 85 -8.92 -1.67 -4.58
C ASP A 85 -7.57 -2.30 -4.91
N VAL A 86 -7.63 -3.51 -5.45
CA VAL A 86 -6.46 -4.24 -5.94
C VAL A 86 -6.18 -3.81 -7.39
N ASP A 87 -4.91 -3.67 -7.76
CA ASP A 87 -4.57 -3.47 -9.15
C ASP A 87 -4.96 -4.71 -9.98
N PRO A 88 -5.68 -4.56 -11.11
CA PRO A 88 -6.07 -5.68 -11.94
C PRO A 88 -4.91 -6.58 -12.38
N MET A 89 -3.67 -6.06 -12.43
CA MET A 89 -2.50 -6.88 -12.72
C MET A 89 -2.16 -7.89 -11.63
N PHE A 90 -2.54 -7.63 -10.37
CA PHE A 90 -2.32 -8.53 -9.25
C PHE A 90 -3.53 -9.42 -8.94
N GLY A 91 -4.70 -9.07 -9.47
CA GLY A 91 -5.95 -9.82 -9.29
C GLY A 91 -7.09 -8.91 -8.85
N THR A 92 -7.90 -9.40 -7.91
CA THR A 92 -9.10 -8.72 -7.42
C THR A 92 -9.13 -8.63 -5.90
N LEU A 93 -10.03 -7.80 -5.35
CA LEU A 93 -10.31 -7.82 -3.90
C LEU A 93 -10.72 -9.21 -3.40
N GLY A 94 -11.44 -10.00 -4.21
CA GLY A 94 -11.81 -11.37 -3.85
C GLY A 94 -10.62 -12.31 -3.74
N ASP A 95 -9.60 -12.12 -4.58
CA ASP A 95 -8.34 -12.87 -4.48
C ASP A 95 -7.58 -12.49 -3.22
N PHE A 96 -7.60 -11.21 -2.83
CA PHE A 96 -7.03 -10.78 -1.56
C PHE A 96 -7.75 -11.40 -0.35
N ASP A 97 -9.09 -11.39 -0.35
CA ASP A 97 -9.87 -12.00 0.73
C ASP A 97 -9.57 -13.52 0.84
N ALA A 98 -9.39 -14.20 -0.30
CA ALA A 98 -8.98 -15.60 -0.35
C ALA A 98 -7.55 -15.81 0.18
N LEU A 99 -6.63 -14.88 -0.10
CA LEU A 99 -5.27 -14.89 0.43
C LEU A 99 -5.25 -14.78 1.94
N VAL A 100 -5.98 -13.81 2.51
CA VAL A 100 -6.08 -13.63 3.96
C VAL A 100 -6.62 -14.89 4.62
N THR A 101 -7.73 -15.43 4.08
CA THR A 101 -8.33 -16.68 4.56
C THR A 101 -7.32 -17.82 4.55
N ARG A 102 -6.61 -18.02 3.42
CA ARG A 102 -5.65 -19.11 3.27
C ARG A 102 -4.42 -18.96 4.17
N ALA A 103 -3.96 -17.73 4.38
CA ALA A 103 -2.84 -17.46 5.28
C ALA A 103 -3.22 -17.80 6.73
N HIS A 104 -4.41 -17.39 7.17
CA HIS A 104 -4.91 -17.69 8.51
C HIS A 104 -5.12 -19.20 8.74
N GLU A 105 -5.62 -19.95 7.76
CA GLU A 105 -5.69 -21.43 7.81
C GLU A 105 -4.32 -22.10 8.04
N LEU A 106 -3.25 -21.47 7.54
CA LEU A 106 -1.88 -21.92 7.68
C LEU A 106 -1.18 -21.38 8.94
N GLY A 107 -1.90 -20.60 9.75
CA GLY A 107 -1.37 -19.99 10.96
C GLY A 107 -0.46 -18.78 10.71
N LEU A 108 -0.53 -18.17 9.52
CA LEU A 108 0.22 -16.96 9.17
C LEU A 108 -0.63 -15.72 9.36
N ARG A 109 -0.06 -14.68 9.98
CA ARG A 109 -0.63 -13.33 10.02
C ARG A 109 -0.39 -12.60 8.69
N VAL A 110 -1.29 -11.71 8.29
CA VAL A 110 -1.17 -10.93 7.04
C VAL A 110 -1.03 -9.45 7.34
N MET A 111 0.12 -8.88 6.99
CA MET A 111 0.38 -7.45 6.97
C MET A 111 0.44 -6.96 5.53
N ILE A 112 0.05 -5.70 5.31
CA ILE A 112 0.14 -5.04 4.00
C ILE A 112 0.83 -3.68 4.15
N ASP A 113 1.41 -3.18 3.07
CA ASP A 113 1.87 -1.79 3.03
C ASP A 113 0.69 -0.81 3.09
N LEU A 114 0.89 0.35 3.72
CA LEU A 114 0.04 1.53 3.59
C LEU A 114 0.92 2.73 3.28
N VAL A 115 0.82 3.21 2.04
CA VAL A 115 1.60 4.36 1.54
C VAL A 115 0.81 5.63 1.78
N PHE A 116 1.01 6.26 2.94
CA PHE A 116 0.16 7.37 3.38
C PHE A 116 0.77 8.75 3.17
N SER A 117 2.08 8.85 2.95
CA SER A 117 2.75 10.15 2.79
C SER A 117 2.34 10.89 1.50
N HIS A 118 2.09 10.13 0.44
CA HIS A 118 1.79 10.64 -0.90
C HIS A 118 0.78 9.73 -1.61
N THR A 119 0.22 10.21 -2.70
CA THR A 119 -0.57 9.41 -3.66
C THR A 119 0.09 9.50 -5.02
N SER A 120 -0.34 8.67 -5.98
CA SER A 120 -0.12 8.95 -7.40
C SER A 120 -0.75 10.29 -7.80
N ASP A 121 -0.18 10.98 -8.77
CA ASP A 121 -0.79 12.13 -9.43
C ASP A 121 -2.09 11.76 -10.18
N GLN A 122 -2.30 10.49 -10.52
CA GLN A 122 -3.55 9.97 -11.09
C GLN A 122 -4.62 9.72 -10.02
N HIS A 123 -4.30 9.85 -8.73
CA HIS A 123 -5.28 9.68 -7.66
C HIS A 123 -6.36 10.76 -7.77
N ARG A 124 -7.64 10.36 -7.62
CA ARG A 124 -8.79 11.28 -7.73
C ARG A 124 -8.67 12.52 -6.84
N TRP A 125 -8.06 12.36 -5.67
CA TRP A 125 -7.82 13.47 -4.74
C TRP A 125 -6.87 14.52 -5.32
N PHE A 126 -5.78 14.11 -5.98
CA PHE A 126 -4.85 15.04 -6.60
C PHE A 126 -5.46 15.71 -7.82
N GLN A 127 -6.15 14.93 -8.66
CA GLN A 127 -6.87 15.45 -9.82
C GLN A 127 -7.92 16.51 -9.44
N GLU A 128 -8.65 16.30 -8.34
CA GLU A 128 -9.55 17.33 -7.80
C GLU A 128 -8.76 18.51 -7.23
N SER A 129 -7.75 18.25 -6.40
CA SER A 129 -6.93 19.27 -5.74
C SER A 129 -6.25 20.23 -6.73
N ARG A 130 -5.71 19.71 -7.83
CA ARG A 130 -4.99 20.49 -8.85
C ARG A 130 -5.89 21.33 -9.74
N SER A 131 -7.19 21.04 -9.79
CA SER A 131 -8.11 21.72 -10.73
C SER A 131 -8.24 23.23 -10.53
N ASN A 132 -8.06 23.72 -9.30
CA ASN A 132 -8.05 25.13 -8.93
C ASN A 132 -7.61 25.29 -7.45
N ARG A 133 -7.71 26.51 -6.90
CA ARG A 133 -7.27 26.83 -5.53
C ARG A 133 -8.40 26.84 -4.49
N ASP A 134 -9.64 26.57 -4.88
CA ASP A 134 -10.84 26.75 -4.07
C ASP A 134 -11.77 25.51 -4.01
N ASN A 135 -11.40 24.42 -4.70
CA ASN A 135 -12.10 23.14 -4.61
C ASN A 135 -12.00 22.52 -3.20
N PRO A 136 -12.89 21.56 -2.86
CA PRO A 136 -12.90 20.92 -1.54
C PRO A 136 -11.59 20.21 -1.14
N LYS A 137 -10.72 19.91 -2.10
CA LYS A 137 -9.41 19.27 -1.87
C LYS A 137 -8.23 20.18 -2.16
N ALA A 138 -8.44 21.49 -2.31
CA ALA A 138 -7.39 22.43 -2.71
C ALA A 138 -6.19 22.41 -1.74
N ASP A 139 -6.42 22.11 -0.45
CA ASP A 139 -5.36 22.01 0.54
C ASP A 139 -5.00 20.56 0.96
N TRP A 140 -5.52 19.55 0.27
CA TRP A 140 -5.23 18.14 0.60
C TRP A 140 -3.79 17.73 0.27
N TYR A 141 -3.12 18.48 -0.59
CA TYR A 141 -1.70 18.33 -0.93
C TYR A 141 -0.93 19.57 -0.53
N VAL A 142 0.39 19.44 -0.46
CA VAL A 142 1.25 20.55 -0.05
C VAL A 142 1.55 21.46 -1.24
N TRP A 143 0.72 22.48 -1.40
CA TRP A 143 0.86 23.52 -2.42
C TRP A 143 1.59 24.75 -1.89
N ALA A 144 2.39 25.39 -2.73
CA ALA A 144 3.07 26.64 -2.41
C ALA A 144 3.23 27.53 -3.64
N ASP A 145 3.10 28.85 -3.43
CA ASP A 145 3.40 29.81 -4.48
C ASP A 145 4.90 29.82 -4.81
N PRO A 146 5.27 30.14 -6.05
CA PRO A 146 6.66 30.37 -6.41
C PRO A 146 7.21 31.58 -5.64
N LYS A 147 8.54 31.66 -5.51
CA LYS A 147 9.21 32.89 -5.08
C LYS A 147 8.96 34.03 -6.10
N PRO A 148 9.21 35.30 -5.73
CA PRO A 148 9.03 36.43 -6.66
C PRO A 148 9.81 36.33 -7.98
N ASP A 149 10.89 35.56 -8.03
CA ASP A 149 11.69 35.27 -9.23
C ASP A 149 11.20 34.04 -10.02
N GLY A 150 10.07 33.45 -9.63
CA GLY A 150 9.50 32.25 -10.22
C GLY A 150 10.11 30.94 -9.72
N THR A 151 11.11 30.97 -8.85
CA THR A 151 11.80 29.76 -8.39
C THR A 151 11.06 29.03 -7.26
N HIS A 152 11.48 27.79 -6.98
CA HIS A 152 10.90 26.93 -5.96
C HIS A 152 10.84 27.58 -4.55
N PRO A 153 9.84 27.23 -3.73
CA PRO A 153 9.60 27.85 -2.42
C PRO A 153 10.78 27.75 -1.45
N ASN A 154 11.53 26.64 -1.50
CA ASN A 154 12.69 26.40 -0.64
C ASN A 154 13.75 25.56 -1.38
N ASN A 155 14.73 25.02 -0.64
CA ASN A 155 15.85 24.26 -1.18
C ASN A 155 15.69 22.73 -1.07
N TRP A 156 14.51 22.22 -0.73
CA TRP A 156 14.28 20.78 -0.59
C TRP A 156 14.49 20.03 -1.91
N LEU A 157 14.98 18.81 -1.79
CA LEU A 157 15.34 17.93 -2.90
C LEU A 157 14.52 16.65 -2.80
N SER A 158 14.12 16.13 -3.97
CA SER A 158 13.52 14.80 -4.05
C SER A 158 14.60 13.74 -3.83
N ILE A 159 14.24 12.66 -3.16
CA ILE A 159 15.08 11.48 -2.93
C ILE A 159 15.43 10.81 -4.27
N PHE A 160 14.51 10.83 -5.24
CA PHE A 160 14.70 10.25 -6.57
C PHE A 160 15.33 11.22 -7.59
N GLY A 161 15.75 12.39 -7.11
CA GLY A 161 16.57 13.35 -7.86
C GLY A 161 15.81 14.59 -8.31
N GLY A 162 16.52 15.70 -8.39
CA GLY A 162 15.93 17.00 -8.72
C GLY A 162 15.37 17.74 -7.50
N ARG A 163 14.44 18.67 -7.75
CA ARG A 163 13.79 19.47 -6.70
C ARG A 163 12.57 18.74 -6.18
N ALA A 164 12.27 18.89 -4.89
CA ALA A 164 11.06 18.33 -4.29
C ALA A 164 9.77 19.09 -4.66
N TRP A 165 9.81 19.96 -5.66
CA TRP A 165 8.73 20.89 -5.98
C TRP A 165 8.50 20.89 -7.47
N GLU A 166 7.32 20.46 -7.90
CA GLU A 166 6.95 20.37 -9.31
C GLU A 166 5.91 21.45 -9.65
N TRP A 167 6.06 22.08 -10.82
CA TRP A 167 5.19 23.19 -11.21
C TRP A 167 3.88 22.68 -11.82
N ASP A 168 2.75 23.15 -11.32
CA ASP A 168 1.44 22.89 -11.91
C ASP A 168 0.92 24.13 -12.65
N GLY A 169 0.64 23.96 -13.95
CA GLY A 169 0.16 25.03 -14.83
C GLY A 169 -1.31 25.42 -14.65
N GLU A 170 -2.13 24.59 -13.99
CA GLU A 170 -3.53 24.90 -13.73
C GLU A 170 -3.66 25.83 -12.51
N ARG A 171 -2.94 25.51 -11.43
CA ARG A 171 -2.92 26.32 -10.21
C ARG A 171 -1.93 27.46 -10.27
N MET A 172 -0.93 27.38 -11.14
CA MET A 172 0.23 28.27 -11.14
C MET A 172 0.92 28.25 -9.76
N GLN A 173 1.12 27.05 -9.22
CA GLN A 173 1.76 26.78 -7.93
C GLN A 173 2.68 25.59 -8.05
N TYR A 174 3.61 25.48 -7.11
CA TYR A 174 4.37 24.24 -6.89
C TYR A 174 3.61 23.30 -5.96
N TYR A 175 3.68 22.00 -6.21
CA TYR A 175 3.33 20.98 -5.22
C TYR A 175 4.57 20.21 -4.77
N LEU A 176 4.57 19.78 -3.50
CA LEU A 176 5.64 18.98 -2.91
C LEU A 176 5.59 17.54 -3.44
N ASN A 177 6.76 16.99 -3.75
CA ASN A 177 7.00 15.57 -3.96
C ASN A 177 8.37 15.20 -3.38
N ASN A 178 8.40 14.40 -2.31
CA ASN A 178 9.65 13.90 -1.73
C ASN A 178 10.27 12.79 -2.58
N PHE A 179 9.46 12.11 -3.41
CA PHE A 179 9.84 10.98 -4.24
C PHE A 179 9.68 11.35 -5.72
N LEU A 180 8.90 10.63 -6.53
CA LEU A 180 8.71 10.98 -7.94
C LEU A 180 7.83 12.23 -8.09
N PRO A 181 7.97 12.99 -9.19
CA PRO A 181 7.00 14.05 -9.53
C PRO A 181 5.57 13.52 -9.61
N SER A 182 5.38 12.26 -10.02
CA SER A 182 4.09 11.58 -10.04
C SER A 182 3.58 11.17 -8.66
N GLU A 183 4.26 11.52 -7.57
CA GLU A 183 3.93 11.18 -6.18
C GLU A 183 3.76 12.44 -5.30
N PRO A 184 2.72 13.26 -5.56
CA PRO A 184 2.45 14.45 -4.76
C PRO A 184 2.17 14.10 -3.29
N ASP A 185 2.87 14.79 -2.37
CA ASP A 185 2.73 14.59 -0.94
C ASP A 185 1.41 15.16 -0.40
N LEU A 186 0.74 14.35 0.42
CA LEU A 186 -0.46 14.73 1.14
C LEU A 186 -0.13 15.71 2.27
N ASN A 187 -1.03 16.65 2.51
CA ASN A 187 -0.87 17.65 3.55
C ASN A 187 -1.46 17.19 4.89
N PHE A 188 -0.64 16.54 5.71
CA PHE A 188 -1.05 16.05 7.04
C PHE A 188 -1.40 17.15 8.06
N HIS A 189 -1.16 18.42 7.76
CA HIS A 189 -1.69 19.52 8.57
C HIS A 189 -3.22 19.59 8.51
N LYS A 190 -3.85 19.04 7.47
CA LYS A 190 -5.31 19.01 7.32
C LYS A 190 -5.93 17.80 8.03
N PRO A 191 -6.86 18.00 8.98
CA PRO A 191 -7.59 16.91 9.63
C PRO A 191 -8.28 15.96 8.66
N GLU A 192 -8.88 16.50 7.60
CA GLU A 192 -9.68 15.75 6.63
C GLU A 192 -8.85 14.70 5.86
N VAL A 193 -7.57 15.01 5.60
CA VAL A 193 -6.62 14.08 5.00
C VAL A 193 -6.35 12.91 5.95
N LYS A 194 -6.09 13.21 7.23
CA LYS A 194 -5.86 12.18 8.26
C LYS A 194 -7.08 11.28 8.43
N ASP A 195 -8.28 11.86 8.48
CA ASP A 195 -9.52 11.12 8.59
C ASP A 195 -9.72 10.20 7.37
N ALA A 196 -9.49 10.70 6.14
CA ALA A 196 -9.60 9.90 4.94
C ALA A 196 -8.65 8.69 4.91
N LEU A 197 -7.39 8.87 5.35
CA LEU A 197 -6.39 7.82 5.46
C LEU A 197 -6.73 6.81 6.57
N LEU A 198 -7.26 7.26 7.71
CA LEU A 198 -7.74 6.36 8.75
C LEU A 198 -8.91 5.49 8.28
N GLU A 199 -9.80 6.04 7.43
CA GLU A 199 -10.85 5.24 6.79
C GLU A 199 -10.29 4.23 5.78
N VAL A 200 -9.15 4.53 5.12
CA VAL A 200 -8.43 3.54 4.30
C VAL A 200 -7.88 2.41 5.17
N ALA A 201 -7.22 2.72 6.29
CA ALA A 201 -6.74 1.69 7.20
C ALA A 201 -7.90 0.83 7.74
N ARG A 202 -9.03 1.45 8.10
CA ARG A 202 -10.24 0.73 8.54
C ARG A 202 -10.77 -0.21 7.47
N PHE A 203 -10.82 0.21 6.20
CA PHE A 203 -11.28 -0.63 5.09
C PHE A 203 -10.49 -1.96 4.98
N TRP A 204 -9.19 -1.92 5.23
CA TRP A 204 -8.34 -3.12 5.21
C TRP A 204 -8.43 -3.92 6.53
N LEU A 205 -8.55 -3.25 7.69
CA LEU A 205 -8.83 -3.92 8.97
C LEU A 205 -10.16 -4.70 8.94
N ASP A 206 -11.20 -4.14 8.31
CA ASP A 206 -12.48 -4.80 8.11
C ASP A 206 -12.39 -6.04 7.18
N ARG A 207 -11.25 -6.21 6.48
CA ARG A 207 -10.87 -7.39 5.69
C ARG A 207 -9.87 -8.31 6.40
N HIS A 208 -9.76 -8.17 7.72
CA HIS A 208 -8.98 -9.08 8.56
C HIS A 208 -7.47 -9.07 8.31
N VAL A 209 -6.89 -7.97 7.82
CA VAL A 209 -5.44 -7.78 7.92
C VAL A 209 -5.02 -7.66 9.39
N ASP A 210 -3.89 -8.28 9.74
CA ASP A 210 -3.37 -8.33 11.11
C ASP A 210 -2.45 -7.16 11.44
N GLY A 211 -2.08 -6.34 10.45
CA GLY A 211 -1.26 -5.15 10.65
C GLY A 211 -0.85 -4.46 9.36
N PHE A 212 -0.07 -3.39 9.53
CA PHE A 212 0.40 -2.55 8.44
C PHE A 212 1.90 -2.30 8.57
N CYS A 213 2.60 -2.28 7.43
CA CYS A 213 3.86 -1.55 7.32
C CYS A 213 3.53 -0.15 6.80
N PHE A 214 4.04 0.91 7.44
CA PHE A 214 3.86 2.27 6.95
C PHE A 214 5.10 2.65 6.14
N ALA A 215 4.89 2.83 4.84
CA ALA A 215 5.90 3.26 3.88
C ALA A 215 5.77 4.76 3.59
#